data_AF-A0A838W975-F1
#
_entry.id   AF-A0A838W975-F1
#
_cell.length_a   1.000
_cell.length_b   1.000
_cell.length_c   1.000
_cell.angle_alpha   90.00
_cell.angle_beta   90.00
_cell.angle_gamma   90.00
#
_symmetry.space_group_name_H-M   'P 1'
#
loop_
_entity.id
_entity.type
_entity.pdbx_description
1 polymer ?
#
loop_
_entity_poly.entity_id
_entity_poly.type
_entity_poly.pdbx_seq_one_letter_code
_entity_poly.pdbx_strand_id
1 'polypeptide(L)'
;MTTATPLSARLFEAVPSRAARGAIGITLFAVLTALGARIALPLPGTPVPFTFQVLFVLLAGALLGPGRGALSQIAYLSAGATGLPVFAAGGGLAYLLGPTGGYLLAYPLAAY
;
A
#
# COMPACT_ATOMS: atom_id res chain seq x y z
N MET A 1 31.37 12.90 33.40
CA MET A 1 31.17 11.54 32.85
C MET A 1 29.84 11.56 32.08
N THR A 2 29.88 11.95 30.81
CA THR A 2 28.71 12.17 29.94
C THR A 2 28.41 10.90 29.14
N THR A 3 27.38 10.15 29.49
CA THR A 3 26.95 8.98 28.72
C THR A 3 26.21 9.45 27.46
N ALA A 4 26.89 9.40 26.32
CA ALA A 4 26.26 9.61 25.02
C ALA A 4 25.29 8.45 24.75
N THR A 5 23.99 8.71 24.88
CA THR A 5 22.94 7.76 24.50
C THR A 5 23.13 7.37 23.02
N PRO A 6 23.14 6.08 22.67
CA PRO A 6 23.38 5.65 21.30
C PRO A 6 22.32 6.19 20.35
N LEU A 7 22.72 6.62 19.14
CA LEU A 7 21.85 7.22 18.12
C LEU A 7 20.65 6.30 17.78
N SER A 8 20.87 4.99 17.83
CA SER A 8 19.83 3.97 17.64
C SER A 8 18.71 4.05 18.68
N ALA A 9 19.01 4.35 19.94
CA ALA A 9 18.01 4.49 20.99
C ALA A 9 17.12 5.74 20.78
N ARG A 10 17.70 6.83 20.25
CA ARG A 10 16.95 8.07 19.96
C ARG A 10 15.97 7.95 18.81
N LEU A 11 16.29 7.13 17.80
CA LEU A 11 15.40 6.89 16.65
C LEU A 11 14.13 6.13 17.06
N PHE A 12 14.21 5.23 18.04
CA PHE A 12 13.06 4.51 18.58
C PHE A 12 12.26 5.33 19.62
N GLU A 13 12.93 6.21 20.38
CA GLU A 13 12.27 7.20 21.25
C GLU A 13 11.45 8.24 20.46
N ALA A 14 11.83 8.54 19.21
CA ALA A 14 11.23 9.59 18.40
C ALA A 14 9.81 9.29 17.86
N VAL A 15 9.30 8.05 17.94
CA VAL A 15 7.92 7.71 17.53
C VAL A 15 7.06 7.25 18.71
N PRO A 16 6.70 8.19 19.62
CA PRO A 16 5.93 7.88 20.82
C PRO A 16 4.42 7.70 20.55
N SER A 17 3.87 8.29 19.48
CA SER A 17 2.42 8.27 19.27
C SER A 17 1.94 6.99 18.56
N ARG A 18 0.91 6.33 19.13
CA ARG A 18 0.19 5.21 18.49
C ARG A 18 -0.33 5.59 17.09
N ALA A 19 -0.65 6.88 16.92
CA ALA A 19 -1.06 7.44 15.64
C ALA A 19 0.06 7.41 14.59
N ALA A 20 1.28 7.86 14.94
CA ALA A 20 2.41 7.85 14.00
C ALA A 20 2.77 6.43 13.57
N ARG A 21 2.77 5.46 14.50
CA ARG A 21 3.00 4.04 14.16
C ARG A 21 1.94 3.50 13.19
N GLY A 22 0.68 3.89 13.40
CA GLY A 22 -0.41 3.55 12.47
C GLY A 22 -0.21 4.16 11.08
N ALA A 23 0.13 5.45 11.01
CA ALA A 23 0.36 6.15 9.75
C ALA A 23 1.57 5.59 8.98
N ILE A 24 2.64 5.23 9.68
CA ILE A 24 3.81 4.56 9.10
C ILE A 24 3.39 3.21 8.49
N GLY A 25 2.64 2.38 9.23
CA GLY A 25 2.15 1.10 8.73
C GLY A 25 1.26 1.24 7.48
N ILE A 26 0.29 2.17 7.53
CA ILE A 26 -0.60 2.50 6.40
C ILE A 26 0.20 2.88 5.16
N THR A 27 1.16 3.79 5.32
CA THR A 27 1.99 4.29 4.22
C THR A 27 2.90 3.18 3.68
N LEU A 28 3.53 2.41 4.57
CA LEU A 28 4.41 1.30 4.19
C LEU A 28 3.67 0.28 3.34
N PHE A 29 2.48 -0.17 3.78
CA PHE A 29 1.71 -1.14 3.00
C PHE A 29 1.17 -0.57 1.70
N ALA A 30 0.83 0.72 1.64
CA ALA A 30 0.44 1.36 0.38
C ALA A 30 1.59 1.36 -0.63
N VAL A 31 2.82 1.64 -0.17
CA VAL A 31 4.04 1.56 -0.98
C VAL A 31 4.33 0.12 -1.39
N LEU A 32 4.22 -0.85 -0.47
CA LEU A 32 4.42 -2.27 -0.79
C LEU A 32 3.41 -2.76 -1.84
N THR A 33 2.14 -2.37 -1.74
CA THR A 33 1.13 -2.65 -2.78
C THR A 33 1.54 -2.04 -4.12
N ALA A 34 2.03 -0.80 -4.15
CA ALA A 34 2.51 -0.16 -5.37
C ALA A 34 3.75 -0.86 -5.97
N LEU A 35 4.66 -1.35 -5.13
CA LEU A 35 5.81 -2.14 -5.58
C LEU A 35 5.37 -3.52 -6.11
N GLY A 36 4.41 -4.17 -5.44
CA GLY A 36 3.79 -5.40 -5.92
C GLY A 36 3.07 -5.24 -7.26
N ALA A 37 2.62 -4.03 -7.60
CA ALA A 37 2.06 -3.70 -8.92
C ALA A 37 3.12 -3.76 -10.03
N ARG A 38 4.39 -3.48 -9.73
CA ARG A 38 5.49 -3.54 -10.71
C ARG A 38 5.90 -4.97 -11.03
N ILE A 39 5.68 -5.88 -10.09
CA ILE A 39 5.93 -7.31 -10.28
C ILE A 39 4.69 -7.89 -10.98
N ALA A 40 4.61 -7.65 -12.29
CA ALA A 40 3.49 -8.00 -13.13
C ALA A 40 3.91 -9.04 -14.19
N LEU A 41 3.16 -10.14 -14.26
CA LEU A 41 3.29 -11.17 -15.28
C LEU A 41 2.09 -11.05 -16.24
N PRO A 42 2.32 -10.63 -17.50
CA PRO A 42 1.27 -10.61 -18.51
C PRO A 42 0.77 -12.03 -18.77
N LEU A 43 -0.55 -12.21 -18.76
CA LEU A 43 -1.19 -13.48 -19.06
C LEU A 43 -1.70 -13.47 -20.51
N PRO A 44 -1.47 -14.53 -21.30
CA PRO A 44 -2.01 -14.60 -22.65
C PRO A 44 -3.54 -14.67 -22.61
N GLY A 45 -4.20 -13.87 -23.46
CA GLY A 45 -5.66 -13.89 -23.60
C GLY A 45 -6.44 -12.98 -22.64
N THR A 46 -5.79 -12.23 -21.74
CA THR A 46 -6.46 -11.24 -20.88
C THR A 46 -5.70 -9.91 -20.82
N PRO A 47 -6.40 -8.78 -20.67
CA PRO A 47 -5.77 -7.47 -20.46
C PRO A 47 -5.33 -7.24 -19.00
N VAL A 48 -5.60 -8.20 -18.10
CA VAL A 48 -5.36 -8.07 -16.65
C VAL A 48 -4.13 -8.88 -16.27
N PRO A 49 -2.99 -8.24 -16.00
CA PRO A 49 -1.78 -8.95 -15.62
C PRO A 49 -1.92 -9.57 -14.22
N PHE A 50 -1.24 -10.68 -13.98
CA PHE A 50 -1.06 -11.22 -12.65
C PHE A 50 -0.04 -10.36 -11.89
N THR A 51 -0.41 -9.84 -10.73
CA THR A 51 0.47 -8.95 -9.94
C THR A 51 0.58 -9.40 -8.50
N PHE A 52 1.65 -8.97 -7.83
CA PHE A 52 1.85 -9.19 -6.40
C PHE A 52 1.08 -8.17 -5.54
N GLN A 53 0.27 -7.29 -6.13
CA GLN A 53 -0.53 -6.31 -5.38
C GLN A 53 -1.42 -6.98 -4.34
N VAL A 54 -2.13 -8.04 -4.75
CA VAL A 54 -3.11 -8.73 -3.90
C VAL A 54 -2.45 -9.34 -2.66
N LEU A 55 -1.21 -9.82 -2.77
CA LEU A 55 -0.45 -10.30 -1.61
C LEU A 55 -0.31 -9.21 -0.55
N PHE A 56 0.11 -8.00 -0.94
CA PHE A 56 0.31 -6.89 -0.01
C PHE A 56 -1.01 -6.30 0.50
N VAL A 57 -2.07 -6.34 -0.29
CA VAL A 57 -3.44 -5.99 0.15
C VAL A 57 -3.87 -6.90 1.31
N LEU A 58 -3.74 -8.21 1.15
CA LEU A 58 -4.13 -9.18 2.18
C LEU A 58 -3.22 -9.09 3.42
N LEU A 59 -1.91 -8.90 3.22
CA LEU A 59 -0.98 -8.70 4.34
C LEU A 59 -1.27 -7.40 5.09
N ALA A 60 -1.71 -6.33 4.42
CA ALA A 60 -2.11 -5.09 5.09
C ALA A 60 -3.30 -5.33 6.02
N GLY A 61 -4.33 -6.06 5.57
CA GLY A 61 -5.46 -6.43 6.42
C GLY A 61 -5.06 -7.33 7.58
N ALA A 62 -4.26 -8.37 7.31
CA ALA A 62 -3.81 -9.32 8.32
C ALA A 62 -2.90 -8.70 9.40
N LEU A 63 -2.02 -7.77 9.02
CA LEU A 63 -0.98 -7.25 9.92
C LEU A 63 -1.33 -5.89 10.55
N LEU A 64 -2.09 -5.03 9.87
CA LEU A 64 -2.53 -3.74 10.42
C LEU A 64 -3.91 -3.81 11.07
N GLY A 65 -4.68 -4.87 10.78
CA GLY A 65 -6.08 -5.04 11.17
C GLY A 65 -7.05 -4.32 10.22
N PRO A 66 -8.37 -4.60 10.35
CA PRO A 66 -9.41 -4.23 9.40
C PRO A 66 -9.40 -2.75 9.00
N GLY A 67 -9.44 -1.85 9.99
CA GLY A 67 -9.53 -0.41 9.73
C GLY A 67 -8.27 0.17 9.07
N ARG A 68 -7.08 -0.23 9.54
CA ARG A 68 -5.81 0.31 9.03
C ARG A 68 -5.39 -0.33 7.71
N GLY A 69 -5.71 -1.61 7.50
CA GLY A 69 -5.57 -2.30 6.23
C GLY A 69 -6.39 -1.61 5.15
N ALA A 70 -7.68 -1.37 5.41
CA ALA A 70 -8.55 -0.63 4.50
C ALA A 70 -8.02 0.80 4.21
N LEU A 71 -7.61 1.55 5.24
CA LEU A 71 -7.02 2.88 5.07
C LEU A 71 -5.73 2.86 4.23
N SER A 72 -4.91 1.81 4.36
CA SER A 72 -3.71 1.63 3.53
C SER A 72 -4.07 1.49 2.05
N GLN A 73 -5.08 0.69 1.73
CA GLN A 73 -5.50 0.52 0.35
C GLN A 73 -6.21 1.76 -0.21
N ILE A 74 -6.96 2.50 0.63
CA ILE A 74 -7.51 3.80 0.24
C ILE A 74 -6.38 4.79 -0.07
N ALA A 75 -5.31 4.82 0.73
CA ALA A 75 -4.15 5.66 0.46
C ALA A 75 -3.47 5.29 -0.87
N TYR A 76 -3.29 3.99 -1.15
CA TYR A 76 -2.79 3.51 -2.43
C TYR A 76 -3.65 3.95 -3.62
N LEU A 77 -4.98 3.76 -3.53
CA LEU A 77 -5.91 4.16 -4.57
C LEU A 77 -5.93 5.68 -4.76
N SER A 78 -5.90 6.45 -3.68
CA SER A 78 -5.88 7.91 -3.73
C SER A 78 -4.62 8.40 -4.43
N ALA A 79 -3.44 7.83 -4.10
CA ALA A 79 -2.20 8.14 -4.78
C ALA A 79 -2.31 7.85 -6.28
N GLY A 80 -2.79 6.67 -6.68
CA GLY A 80 -2.99 6.36 -8.09
C GLY A 80 -4.03 7.24 -8.78
N ALA A 81 -5.12 7.60 -8.11
CA ALA A 81 -6.16 8.46 -8.66
C ALA A 81 -5.64 9.87 -9.02
N THR A 82 -4.67 10.41 -8.28
CA THR A 82 -4.03 11.70 -8.61
C THR A 82 -3.19 11.68 -9.90
N GLY A 83 -3.00 10.51 -10.52
CA GLY A 83 -2.21 10.36 -11.74
C GLY A 83 -0.80 9.81 -11.51
N LEU A 84 -0.40 9.58 -10.25
CA LEU A 84 0.86 8.91 -9.99
C LEU A 84 0.84 7.50 -10.59
N PRO A 85 1.90 7.09 -11.32
CA PRO A 85 1.97 5.77 -11.94
C PRO A 85 2.31 4.71 -10.89
N VAL A 86 1.36 4.40 -10.01
CA VAL A 86 1.50 3.38 -8.94
C VAL A 86 0.77 2.08 -9.28
N PHE A 87 -0.19 2.08 -10.22
CA PHE A 87 -0.85 0.86 -10.72
C PHE A 87 0.00 0.13 -11.75
N ALA A 88 -0.27 -1.16 -11.96
CA ALA A 88 0.58 -2.06 -12.74
C ALA A 88 1.07 -1.48 -14.08
N ALA A 89 0.18 -0.86 -14.85
CA ALA A 89 0.51 -0.27 -16.15
C ALA A 89 0.22 1.24 -16.25
N GLY A 90 0.06 1.96 -15.12
CA GLY A 90 -0.22 3.40 -15.18
C GLY A 90 -0.75 4.01 -13.89
N GLY A 91 -1.57 5.04 -14.05
CA GLY A 91 -2.18 5.86 -12.99
C GLY A 91 -3.34 6.68 -13.52
N GLY A 92 -4.03 7.38 -12.62
CA GLY A 92 -5.13 8.30 -12.90
C GLY A 92 -6.52 7.68 -12.76
N LEU A 93 -7.53 8.54 -12.68
CA LEU A 93 -8.94 8.13 -12.56
C LEU A 93 -9.41 7.28 -13.75
N ALA A 94 -8.95 7.58 -14.97
CA ALA A 94 -9.29 6.79 -16.16
C ALA A 94 -8.85 5.32 -16.03
N TYR A 95 -7.72 5.06 -15.36
CA TYR A 95 -7.23 3.70 -15.12
C TYR A 95 -8.19 2.91 -14.21
N LEU A 96 -8.80 3.56 -13.22
CA LEU A 96 -9.77 2.95 -12.31
C LEU A 96 -11.08 2.56 -13.00
N LEU A 97 -11.37 3.13 -14.17
CA LEU A 97 -12.52 2.75 -15.00
C LEU A 97 -12.16 1.69 -16.05
N GLY A 98 -10.90 1.26 -16.10
CA GLY A 98 -10.42 0.25 -17.03
C GLY A 98 -10.66 -1.19 -16.56
N PRO A 99 -10.14 -2.19 -17.31
CA PRO A 99 -10.38 -3.61 -17.05
C PRO A 99 -9.95 -4.11 -15.66
N THR A 100 -8.93 -3.46 -15.07
CA THR A 100 -8.42 -3.80 -13.73
C THR A 100 -9.07 -2.97 -12.61
N GLY A 101 -9.93 -2.01 -12.95
CA GLY A 101 -10.53 -1.06 -12.03
C GLY A 101 -11.32 -1.72 -10.90
N GLY A 102 -12.13 -2.74 -11.23
CA GLY A 102 -12.93 -3.48 -10.25
C GLY A 102 -12.07 -4.17 -9.18
N TYR A 103 -10.90 -4.70 -9.55
CA TYR A 103 -9.96 -5.28 -8.59
C TYR A 103 -9.41 -4.20 -7.66
N LEU A 104 -8.94 -3.07 -8.23
CA LEU A 104 -8.39 -1.96 -7.46
C LEU A 104 -9.40 -1.41 -6.44
N LEU A 105 -10.63 -1.16 -6.88
CA LEU A 105 -11.71 -0.65 -6.02
C LEU A 105 -12.13 -1.64 -4.92
N ALA A 106 -11.91 -2.94 -5.12
CA ALA A 106 -12.19 -3.96 -4.11
C ALA A 106 -11.10 -4.06 -3.02
N TYR A 107 -9.91 -3.50 -3.21
CA TYR A 107 -8.79 -3.67 -2.27
C TYR A 107 -9.06 -3.15 -0.84
N PRO A 108 -9.72 -2.00 -0.62
CA PRO A 108 -10.08 -1.57 0.73
C PRO A 108 -10.98 -2.57 1.45
N LEU A 109 -11.94 -3.17 0.72
CA LEU A 109 -12.83 -4.19 1.27
C LEU A 109 -12.08 -5.50 1.53
N ALA A 110 -11.16 -5.90 0.64
CA ALA A 110 -10.35 -7.10 0.82
C ALA A 110 -9.36 -7.02 1.99
N ALA A 111 -8.96 -5.80 2.38
CA ALA A 111 -8.06 -5.54 3.51
C ALA A 111 -8.79 -5.18 4.81
N TYR A 112 -10.13 -5.22 4.81
CA TYR A 112 -10.97 -5.02 5.98
C TYR A 112 -11.38 -6.38 6.54
#